data_AF-A0A6I5C675-F1
#
_entry.id   AF-A0A6I5C675-F1
#
_cell.length_a   1.000
_cell.length_b   1.000
_cell.length_c   1.000
_cell.angle_alpha   90.00
_cell.angle_beta   90.00
_cell.angle_gamma   90.00
#
_symmetry.space_group_name_H-M   'P 1'
#
loop_
_entity.id
_entity.type
_entity.pdbx_description
1 polymer ?
#
loop_
_entity_poly.entity_id
_entity_poly.type
_entity_poly.pdbx_seq_one_letter_code
_entity_poly.pdbx_strand_id
1 'polypeptide(L)'
;MTDVPRPATAQLIDLAAVSRPDWSADQLRGILAQARTEGITWGRVLVAVAQLIADPGAEPPDLLAALPESWRQHRRLPMPETAHRGAAAVRAVLQKPASD
;
A
#
# COMPACT_ATOMS: atom_id res chain seq x y z
N MET A 1 -13.71 20.93 19.07
CA MET A 1 -12.58 20.10 18.60
C MET A 1 -13.11 18.71 18.35
N THR A 2 -13.29 18.32 17.09
CA THR A 2 -13.61 16.92 16.76
C THR A 2 -12.34 16.11 17.00
N ASP A 3 -12.34 15.36 18.10
CA ASP A 3 -11.34 14.34 18.41
C ASP A 3 -11.54 13.18 17.43
N VAL A 4 -11.04 13.35 16.20
CA VAL A 4 -11.11 12.30 15.19
C VAL A 4 -10.01 11.30 15.53
N PRO A 5 -10.34 10.05 15.90
CA PRO A 5 -9.34 9.06 16.24
C PRO A 5 -8.38 8.86 15.07
N ARG A 6 -7.09 9.08 15.32
CA ARG A 6 -6.06 8.90 14.30
C ARG A 6 -5.75 7.41 14.14
N PRO A 7 -5.47 6.95 12.90
CA PRO A 7 -4.99 5.59 12.67
C PRO A 7 -3.73 5.30 13.49
N ALA A 8 -3.74 4.19 14.24
CA ALA A 8 -2.64 3.73 15.07
C ALA A 8 -1.65 2.85 14.25
N THR A 9 -1.13 3.41 13.15
CA THR A 9 -0.29 2.67 12.19
C THR A 9 0.99 2.13 12.82
N ALA A 10 1.66 2.92 13.67
CA ALA A 10 2.89 2.49 14.34
C ALA A 10 2.62 1.30 15.27
N GLN A 11 1.57 1.39 16.10
CA GLN A 11 1.18 0.34 17.02
C GLN A 11 0.77 -0.95 16.30
N LEU A 12 0.15 -0.83 15.13
CA LEU A 12 -0.19 -2.00 14.31
C LEU A 12 1.05 -2.68 13.72
N ILE A 13 2.06 -1.90 13.31
CA ILE A 13 3.36 -2.43 12.86
C ILE A 13 4.08 -3.11 14.01
N ASP A 14 4.11 -2.51 15.19
CA ASP A 14 4.75 -3.08 16.39
C ASP A 14 4.08 -4.40 16.78
N LEU A 15 2.73 -4.45 16.76
CA LEU A 15 1.97 -5.67 17.01
C LEU A 15 2.31 -6.77 15.99
N ALA A 16 2.39 -6.42 14.70
CA ALA A 16 2.74 -7.36 13.66
C ALA A 16 4.18 -7.88 13.83
N ALA A 17 5.13 -7.02 14.19
CA ALA A 17 6.52 -7.42 14.42
C ALA A 17 6.66 -8.42 15.58
N VAL A 18 5.85 -8.27 16.64
CA VAL A 18 5.84 -9.23 17.76
C VAL A 18 5.17 -10.55 17.38
N SER A 19 4.09 -10.49 16.61
CA SER A 19 3.28 -11.68 16.29
C SER A 19 3.83 -12.49 15.11
N ARG A 20 4.49 -11.82 14.16
CA ARG A 20 5.05 -12.34 12.91
C ARG A 20 6.44 -11.73 12.69
N PRO A 21 7.47 -12.20 13.43
CA PRO A 21 8.84 -11.67 13.32
C PRO A 21 9.48 -11.95 11.96
N ASP A 22 8.89 -12.85 11.16
CA ASP A 22 9.25 -13.15 9.78
C ASP A 22 8.85 -12.03 8.79
N TRP A 23 7.93 -11.13 9.18
CA TRP A 23 7.46 -10.07 8.30
C TRP A 23 8.39 -8.85 8.27
N SER A 24 8.54 -8.26 7.09
CA SER A 24 9.22 -6.98 6.93
C SER A 24 8.33 -5.82 7.38
N ALA A 25 8.78 -5.09 8.41
CA ALA A 25 8.09 -3.89 8.89
C ALA A 25 7.99 -2.79 7.83
N ASP A 26 9.01 -2.65 6.98
CA ASP A 26 9.01 -1.66 5.89
C ASP A 26 8.02 -2.04 4.79
N GLN A 27 7.92 -3.33 4.46
CA GLN A 27 6.95 -3.83 3.51
C GLN A 27 5.52 -3.62 4.03
N LEU A 28 5.27 -3.97 5.30
CA LEU A 28 3.98 -3.74 5.94
C LEU A 28 3.61 -2.25 5.96
N ARG A 29 4.57 -1.36 6.28
CA ARG A 29 4.35 0.10 6.23
C ARG A 29 3.97 0.57 4.83
N GLY A 30 4.64 0.08 3.79
CA GLY A 30 4.33 0.40 2.40
C GLY A 30 2.92 -0.04 2.01
N ILE A 31 2.52 -1.23 2.42
CA ILE A 31 1.19 -1.79 2.17
C ILE A 31 0.10 -1.01 2.92
N LEU A 32 0.33 -0.62 4.17
CA LEU A 32 -0.60 0.21 4.93
C LEU A 32 -0.75 1.61 4.33
N ALA A 33 0.33 2.19 3.81
CA ALA A 33 0.27 3.45 3.07
C ALA A 33 -0.54 3.31 1.78
N GLN A 34 -0.31 2.22 1.03
CA GLN A 34 -1.07 1.92 -0.18
C GLN A 34 -2.57 1.73 0.10
N ALA A 35 -2.92 0.93 1.12
CA ALA A 35 -4.31 0.73 1.56
C ALA A 35 -5.03 2.06 1.85
N ARG A 36 -4.32 3.02 2.47
CA ARG A 36 -4.86 4.35 2.71
C ARG A 36 -5.11 5.12 1.41
N THR A 37 -4.19 5.05 0.44
CA THR A 37 -4.36 5.70 -0.86
C THR A 37 -5.50 5.09 -1.68
N GLU A 38 -5.79 3.81 -1.47
CA GLU A 38 -6.92 3.09 -2.09
C GLU A 38 -8.26 3.36 -1.37
N GLY A 39 -8.27 4.19 -0.33
CA GLY A 39 -9.49 4.58 0.38
C GLY A 39 -10.01 3.51 1.34
N ILE A 40 -9.18 2.53 1.71
CA ILE A 40 -9.55 1.47 2.64
C ILE A 40 -9.74 2.07 4.04
N THR A 41 -10.86 1.76 4.67
CA THR A 41 -11.14 2.24 6.03
C THR A 41 -10.20 1.59 7.04
N TRP A 42 -9.79 2.36 8.05
CA TRP A 42 -8.88 1.87 9.08
C TRP A 42 -9.41 0.62 9.80
N GLY A 43 -10.71 0.56 10.09
CA GLY A 43 -11.32 -0.63 10.69
C GLY A 43 -11.18 -1.89 9.82
N ARG A 44 -11.24 -1.74 8.49
CA ARG A 44 -11.03 -2.87 7.57
C ARG A 44 -9.58 -3.31 7.53
N VAL A 45 -8.64 -2.37 7.54
CA VAL A 45 -7.20 -2.65 7.65
C VAL A 45 -6.90 -3.44 8.92
N LEU A 46 -7.44 -3.01 10.06
CA LEU A 46 -7.24 -3.71 11.33
C LEU A 46 -7.70 -5.17 11.28
N VAL A 47 -8.91 -5.41 10.76
CA VAL A 47 -9.44 -6.78 10.63
C VAL A 47 -8.59 -7.63 9.68
N ALA A 48 -8.18 -7.07 8.53
CA ALA A 48 -7.37 -7.78 7.56
C ALA A 48 -5.98 -8.15 8.12
N VAL A 49 -5.30 -7.21 8.78
CA VAL A 49 -3.99 -7.48 9.42
C VAL A 49 -4.15 -8.55 10.51
N ALA A 50 -5.18 -8.48 11.34
CA ALA A 50 -5.43 -9.47 12.39
C ALA A 50 -5.65 -10.88 11.81
N GLN A 51 -6.38 -11.00 10.69
CA GLN A 51 -6.59 -12.27 10.00
C GLN A 51 -5.29 -12.83 9.44
N LEU A 52 -4.44 -12.00 8.82
CA LEU A 52 -3.15 -12.43 8.29
C LEU A 52 -2.16 -12.82 9.38
N ILE A 53 -2.16 -12.12 10.52
CA ILE A 53 -1.35 -12.52 11.67
C ILE A 53 -1.74 -13.92 12.17
N ALA A 54 -3.04 -14.23 12.17
CA ALA A 54 -3.56 -15.52 12.60
C ALA A 54 -3.31 -16.65 11.59
N ASP A 55 -3.02 -16.33 10.33
CA ASP A 55 -2.72 -17.32 9.27
C ASP A 55 -1.20 -17.54 9.14
N PRO A 56 -0.67 -18.71 9.52
CA PRO A 56 0.77 -18.98 9.49
C PRO A 56 1.37 -18.97 8.08
N GLY A 57 0.56 -19.14 7.03
CA GLY A 57 1.01 -19.12 5.64
C GLY A 57 0.93 -17.74 4.99
N ALA A 58 0.31 -16.76 5.66
CA ALA A 58 0.08 -15.44 5.09
C ALA A 58 1.34 -14.56 5.10
N GLU A 59 1.48 -13.75 4.06
CA GLU A 59 2.50 -12.72 3.92
C GLU A 59 1.86 -11.31 3.89
N PRO A 60 2.62 -10.24 4.20
CA PRO A 60 2.09 -8.88 4.15
C PRO A 60 1.39 -8.49 2.83
N PRO A 61 1.90 -8.85 1.63
CA PRO A 61 1.24 -8.55 0.35
C PRO A 61 -0.17 -9.13 0.22
N ASP A 62 -0.49 -10.19 0.95
CA ASP A 62 -1.81 -10.82 0.91
C ASP A 62 -2.90 -9.89 1.45
N LEU A 63 -2.54 -8.85 2.20
CA LEU A 63 -3.46 -7.81 2.61
C LEU A 63 -4.11 -7.11 1.42
N LEU A 64 -3.39 -6.97 0.31
CA LEU A 64 -3.91 -6.37 -0.92
C LEU A 64 -4.62 -7.42 -1.80
N ALA A 65 -4.21 -8.69 -1.72
CA ALA A 65 -4.80 -9.78 -2.49
C ALA A 65 -6.15 -10.26 -1.93
N ALA A 66 -6.33 -10.20 -0.61
CA ALA A 66 -7.56 -10.56 0.10
C ALA A 66 -8.66 -9.48 0.01
N LEU A 67 -8.40 -8.38 -0.69
CA LEU A 67 -9.38 -7.33 -0.92
C LEU A 67 -10.44 -7.80 -1.94
N PRO A 68 -11.73 -7.45 -1.74
CA PRO A 68 -12.80 -7.82 -2.68
C PRO A 68 -12.47 -7.39 -4.12
N GLU A 69 -12.96 -8.15 -5.11
CA GLU A 69 -12.70 -7.93 -6.56
C GLU A 69 -12.91 -6.47 -7.02
N SER A 70 -13.90 -5.79 -6.44
CA SER A 70 -14.17 -4.37 -6.70
C SER A 70 -12.95 -3.47 -6.45
N TRP A 71 -12.00 -3.89 -5.63
CA TRP A 71 -10.82 -3.12 -5.23
C TRP A 71 -9.60 -3.50 -6.07
N ARG A 72 -9.50 -4.76 -6.54
CA ARG A 72 -8.54 -5.15 -7.60
C ARG A 72 -8.75 -4.35 -8.88
N GLN A 73 -10.00 -4.04 -9.20
CA GLN A 73 -10.37 -3.19 -10.34
C GLN A 73 -9.98 -1.70 -10.15
N HIS A 74 -9.77 -1.24 -8.91
CA HIS A 74 -9.32 0.12 -8.61
C HIS A 74 -7.81 0.33 -8.67
N ARG A 75 -7.03 -0.69 -9.06
CA ARG A 75 -5.75 -0.45 -9.74
C ARG A 75 -6.07 0.34 -11.00
N ARG A 76 -6.18 1.67 -10.85
CA ARG A 76 -6.31 2.60 -11.95
C ARG A 76 -5.14 2.33 -12.87
N LEU A 77 -5.41 1.69 -14.00
CA LEU A 77 -4.62 1.91 -15.20
C LEU A 77 -4.40 3.43 -15.28
N PRO A 78 -3.14 3.91 -15.36
CA PRO A 78 -2.89 5.34 -15.47
C PRO A 78 -3.76 5.84 -16.62
N MET A 79 -4.58 6.86 -16.35
CA MET A 79 -5.42 7.49 -17.38
C MET A 79 -4.52 7.77 -18.60
N PRO A 80 -5.01 7.62 -19.84
CA PRO A 80 -4.18 7.74 -21.05
C PRO A 80 -3.31 9.01 -21.05
N GLU A 81 -3.84 10.09 -20.49
CA GLU A 81 -3.18 11.39 -20.31
C GLU A 81 -1.98 11.35 -19.35
N THR A 82 -2.06 10.59 -18.25
CA THR A 82 -0.98 10.44 -17.26
C THR A 82 0.12 9.52 -17.81
N ALA A 83 -0.26 8.47 -18.52
CA ALA A 83 0.68 7.59 -19.23
C ALA A 83 1.42 8.36 -20.33
N HIS A 84 0.73 9.23 -21.08
CA HIS A 84 1.34 10.06 -22.11
C HIS A 84 2.31 11.09 -21.52
N ARG A 85 1.96 11.73 -20.39
CA ARG A 85 2.88 12.65 -19.69
C ARG A 85 4.11 11.94 -19.13
N GLY A 86 3.95 10.75 -18.55
CA GLY A 86 5.06 9.93 -18.08
C GLY A 86 5.99 9.51 -19.23
N ALA A 87 5.42 9.03 -20.34
CA ALA A 87 6.17 8.65 -21.52
C ALA A 87 6.86 9.85 -22.22
N ALA A 88 6.30 11.05 -22.13
CA ALA A 88 6.93 12.27 -22.63
C ALA A 88 8.09 12.73 -21.73
N ALA A 89 7.93 12.64 -20.40
CA ALA A 89 8.99 12.97 -19.45
C ALA A 89 10.19 12.02 -19.58
N VAL A 90 9.93 10.71 -19.70
CA VAL A 90 10.99 9.71 -19.91
C VAL A 90 11.72 9.92 -21.25
N ARG A 91 10.98 10.24 -22.33
CA ARG A 91 11.58 10.58 -23.63
C ARG A 91 12.43 11.85 -23.57
N ALA A 92 11.99 12.87 -22.84
CA ALA A 92 12.76 14.11 -22.67
C ALA A 92 14.08 13.88 -21.90
N VAL A 93 14.09 12.96 -20.93
CA VAL A 93 15.31 12.58 -20.19
C VAL A 93 16.26 11.76 -21.07
N LEU A 94 15.74 10.83 -21.88
CA LEU A 94 16.56 10.01 -22.78
C LEU A 94 17.13 10.78 -23.99
N GLN A 95 16.47 11.86 -24.41
CA GLN A 95 16.91 12.71 -25.53
C GLN A 95 17.82 13.86 -25.12
N LYS A 96 18.11 14.02 -23.82
CA LYS A 96 19.09 14.99 -23.36
C LYS A 96 20.48 14.31 -23.46
N PRO A 97 21.32 14.64 -24.47
CA PRO A 97 22.72 14.22 -24.39
C PRO A 97 23.31 14.82 -23.11
N ALA A 98 24.12 14.04 -22.41
CA ALA A 98 24.99 14.58 -21.39
C ALA A 98 25.82 15.70 -22.04
N SER A 99 25.50 16.95 -21.70
CA SER A 99 26.36 18.09 -21.97
C SER A 99 26.91 18.54 -20.62
N ASP A 100 28.21 18.29 -20.50
CA ASP A 100 29.19 18.53 -19.42
C ASP A 100 28.96 17.85 -18.07
#